data_AF-A0A7X0MX52-F1
#
_entry.id   AF-A0A7X0MX52-F1
#
_cell.length_a   1.000
_cell.length_b   1.000
_cell.length_c   1.000
_cell.angle_alpha   90.00
_cell.angle_beta   90.00
_cell.angle_gamma   90.00
#
_symmetry.space_group_name_H-M   'P 1'
#
loop_
_entity.id
_entity.type
_entity.pdbx_description
1 polymer ?
#
loop_
_entity_poly.entity_id
_entity_poly.type
_entity_poly.pdbx_seq_one_letter_code
_entity_poly.pdbx_strand_id
1 'polypeptide(L)'
;MKNQWAAYAAGAVLLFGAAFWASILPLDYKGVVLLMGVPSLFAGYYFARFPMPYIWGALLGIAFYMGLEYMIYGPIYKVSGPVYGAAYILAIACCLTGVWISNWRLSRSNQRIA
;
A
#
# COMPACT_ATOMS: atom_id res chain seq x y z
N MET A 1 -20.28 -6.10 1.14
CA MET A 1 -19.85 -5.89 -0.27
C MET A 1 -19.43 -4.45 -0.58
N LYS A 2 -20.22 -3.39 -0.28
CA LYS A 2 -19.84 -2.00 -0.62
C LYS A 2 -18.44 -1.57 -0.12
N ASN A 3 -18.02 -1.99 1.08
CA ASN A 3 -16.74 -1.57 1.66
C ASN A 3 -15.52 -2.33 1.11
N GLN A 4 -15.72 -3.48 0.44
CA GLN A 4 -14.63 -4.28 -0.13
C GLN A 4 -14.10 -3.65 -1.42
N TRP A 5 -15.01 -3.15 -2.27
CA TRP A 5 -14.65 -2.40 -3.48
C TRP A 5 -13.93 -1.09 -3.15
N ALA A 6 -14.37 -0.40 -2.10
CA ALA A 6 -13.70 0.81 -1.63
C ALA A 6 -12.26 0.54 -1.14
N ALA A 7 -12.06 -0.54 -0.38
CA ALA A 7 -10.72 -0.95 0.07
C ALA A 7 -9.81 -1.34 -1.12
N TYR A 8 -10.37 -2.01 -2.13
CA TYR A 8 -9.65 -2.36 -3.36
C TYR A 8 -9.24 -1.12 -4.16
N ALA A 9 -10.19 -0.22 -4.42
CA ALA A 9 -9.91 1.03 -5.13
C ALA A 9 -8.92 1.91 -4.36
N ALA A 10 -9.04 1.99 -3.03
CA ALA A 10 -8.10 2.71 -2.19
C ALA A 10 -6.67 2.13 -2.29
N GLY A 11 -6.53 0.80 -2.25
CA GLY A 11 -5.23 0.14 -2.43
C GLY A 11 -4.61 0.45 -3.79
N ALA A 12 -5.40 0.35 -4.86
CA ALA A 12 -4.93 0.62 -6.22
C ALA A 12 -4.50 2.07 -6.40
N VAL A 13 -5.33 3.03 -5.98
CA VAL A 13 -5.05 4.46 -6.14
C VAL A 13 -3.89 4.90 -5.24
N LEU A 14 -3.82 4.40 -3.99
CA LEU A 14 -2.74 4.78 -3.07
C LEU A 14 -1.39 4.31 -3.56
N LEU A 15 -1.26 3.05 -4.00
CA LEU A 15 0.04 2.55 -4.43
C LEU A 15 0.43 3.04 -5.81
N PHE A 16 -0.54 3.20 -6.73
CA PHE A 16 -0.30 3.84 -8.01
C PHE A 16 0.16 5.30 -7.80
N GLY A 17 -0.58 6.06 -7.00
CA GLY A 17 -0.27 7.45 -6.70
C GLY A 17 1.07 7.60 -5.97
N ALA A 18 1.36 6.73 -5.00
CA ALA A 18 2.64 6.73 -4.31
C ALA A 18 3.80 6.40 -5.25
N ALA A 19 3.64 5.43 -6.16
CA ALA A 19 4.67 5.11 -7.15
C ALA A 19 4.86 6.25 -8.17
N PHE A 20 3.77 6.90 -8.59
CA PHE A 20 3.81 8.07 -9.48
C PHE A 20 4.51 9.27 -8.83
N TRP A 21 4.19 9.57 -7.57
CA TRP A 21 4.89 10.63 -6.84
C TRP A 21 6.35 10.27 -6.57
N ALA A 22 6.65 8.99 -6.33
CA ALA A 22 8.00 8.51 -6.13
C ALA A 22 8.89 8.67 -7.37
N SER A 23 8.34 8.66 -8.59
CA SER A 23 9.13 8.89 -9.81
C SER A 23 9.32 10.35 -10.18
N ILE A 24 8.45 11.24 -9.69
CA ILE A 24 8.60 12.69 -9.88
C ILE A 24 9.58 13.29 -8.86
N LEU A 25 9.55 12.78 -7.63
CA LEU A 25 10.40 13.28 -6.56
C LEU A 25 11.82 12.70 -6.68
N PRO A 26 12.89 13.47 -6.42
CA PRO A 26 14.25 12.97 -6.36
C PRO A 26 14.47 12.17 -5.07
N LEU A 27 13.86 10.99 -4.98
CA LEU A 27 13.88 10.12 -3.82
C LEU A 27 14.84 8.94 -4.03
N ASP A 28 15.66 8.69 -3.01
CA ASP A 28 16.39 7.42 -2.90
C ASP A 28 15.41 6.24 -2.72
N TYR A 29 15.90 5.01 -2.92
CA TYR A 29 15.13 3.78 -2.71
C TYR A 29 14.43 3.71 -1.34
N LYS A 30 15.03 4.27 -0.29
CA LYS A 30 14.44 4.36 1.05
C LYS A 30 13.22 5.29 1.08
N GLY A 31 13.29 6.39 0.34
CA GLY A 31 12.23 7.38 0.22
C GLY A 31 11.01 6.80 -0.51
N VAL A 32 11.23 6.06 -1.59
CA VAL A 32 10.18 5.33 -2.31
C VAL A 32 9.45 4.36 -1.38
N VAL A 33 10.21 3.56 -0.62
CA VAL A 33 9.66 2.58 0.33
C VAL A 33 8.85 3.27 1.45
N LEU A 34 9.32 4.39 1.98
CA LEU A 34 8.60 5.17 2.99
C LEU A 34 7.30 5.80 2.44
N LEU A 35 7.37 6.37 1.24
CA LEU A 35 6.24 7.05 0.61
C LEU A 35 5.12 6.08 0.24
N MET A 36 5.45 4.81 -0.03
CA MET A 36 4.48 3.73 -0.24
C MET A 36 4.01 3.09 1.08
N GLY A 37 4.89 2.98 2.07
CA GLY A 37 4.60 2.35 3.36
C GLY A 37 3.69 3.16 4.29
N VAL A 38 3.97 4.46 4.44
CA VAL A 38 3.24 5.32 5.39
C VAL A 38 1.74 5.43 5.07
N PRO A 39 1.31 5.71 3.83
CA PRO A 39 -0.11 5.75 3.49
C PRO A 39 -0.80 4.39 3.68
N SER A 40 -0.04 3.30 3.46
CA SER A 40 -0.54 1.93 3.63
C SER A 40 -0.81 1.58 5.09
N LEU A 41 -0.05 2.15 6.03
CA LEU A 41 -0.31 2.02 7.47
C LEU A 41 -1.67 2.64 7.85
N PHE A 42 -1.95 3.85 7.36
CA PHE A 42 -3.22 4.53 7.60
C PHE A 42 -4.40 3.80 6.93
N ALA A 43 -4.19 3.32 5.70
CA ALA A 43 -5.19 2.53 5.00
C ALA A 43 -5.50 1.21 5.73
N GLY A 44 -4.49 0.53 6.28
CA GLY A 44 -4.68 -0.65 7.12
C GLY A 44 -5.47 -0.36 8.39
N TYR A 45 -5.23 0.77 9.05
CA TYR A 45 -6.00 1.18 10.21
C TYR A 45 -7.48 1.45 9.86
N TYR A 46 -7.76 2.13 8.74
CA TYR A 46 -9.12 2.47 8.32
C TYR A 46 -9.91 1.28 7.77
N PHE A 47 -9.25 0.43 6.97
CA PHE A 47 -9.86 -0.74 6.32
C PHE A 47 -9.60 -2.05 7.06
N ALA A 48 -9.34 -2.02 8.37
CA ALA A 48 -8.96 -3.18 9.19
C ALA A 48 -9.90 -4.40 9.05
N ARG A 49 -11.17 -4.20 8.72
CA ARG A 49 -12.15 -5.27 8.46
C ARG A 49 -11.94 -6.02 7.13
N PHE A 50 -11.22 -5.44 6.18
CA PHE A 50 -11.03 -5.99 4.83
C PHE A 50 -9.60 -5.74 4.31
N PRO A 51 -8.56 -6.34 4.93
CA PRO A 51 -7.18 -6.17 4.49
C PRO A 51 -6.91 -6.80 3.12
N MET A 52 -7.58 -7.91 2.80
CA MET A 52 -7.30 -8.66 1.58
C MET A 52 -7.67 -7.90 0.29
N PRO A 53 -8.87 -7.30 0.16
CA PRO A 53 -9.20 -6.45 -0.98
C PRO A 53 -8.23 -5.30 -1.19
N TYR A 54 -7.74 -4.69 -0.10
CA TYR A 54 -6.72 -3.64 -0.17
C TYR A 54 -5.40 -4.15 -0.75
N ILE A 55 -4.91 -5.30 -0.28
CA ILE A 55 -3.67 -5.92 -0.78
C ILE A 55 -3.76 -6.22 -2.28
N TRP A 56 -4.88 -6.79 -2.72
CA TRP A 56 -5.10 -7.05 -4.15
C TRP A 56 -5.19 -5.77 -4.99
N GLY A 57 -5.82 -4.73 -4.45
CA GLY A 57 -5.85 -3.41 -5.09
C GLY A 57 -4.46 -2.80 -5.21
N ALA A 58 -3.68 -2.83 -4.12
CA ALA A 58 -2.31 -2.34 -4.07
C ALA A 58 -1.40 -3.05 -5.09
N LEU A 59 -1.57 -4.37 -5.26
CA LEU A 59 -0.87 -5.13 -6.29
C LEU A 59 -1.22 -4.64 -7.70
N LEU A 60 -2.51 -4.42 -7.98
CA LEU A 60 -2.97 -3.92 -9.27
C LEU A 60 -2.40 -2.52 -9.56
N GLY A 61 -2.40 -1.63 -8.56
CA GLY A 61 -1.86 -0.28 -8.68
C GLY A 61 -0.38 -0.27 -9.06
N ILE A 62 0.44 -1.07 -8.37
CA ILE A 62 1.87 -1.21 -8.70
C ILE A 62 2.07 -1.87 -10.06
N ALA A 63 1.34 -2.95 -10.35
CA ALA A 63 1.47 -3.66 -11.62
C ALA A 63 1.15 -2.74 -12.81
N PHE A 64 0.10 -1.93 -12.67
CA PHE A 64 -0.28 -0.95 -13.68
C PHE A 64 0.77 0.16 -13.84
N TYR A 65 1.30 0.67 -12.73
CA TYR A 65 2.36 1.67 -12.74
C TYR A 65 3.65 1.15 -13.40
N MET A 66 4.10 -0.05 -13.05
CA MET A 66 5.25 -0.67 -13.70
C MET A 66 5.00 -0.84 -15.20
N GLY A 67 3.82 -1.34 -15.58
CA GLY A 67 3.42 -1.46 -16.98
C GLY A 67 3.52 -0.13 -17.75
N LEU A 68 3.09 0.97 -17.14
CA LEU A 68 3.24 2.32 -17.71
C LEU A 68 4.72 2.74 -17.81
N GLU A 69 5.53 2.54 -16.78
CA GLU A 69 6.97 2.81 -16.83
C GLU A 69 7.67 2.04 -17.95
N TYR A 70 7.27 0.79 -18.21
CA TYR A 70 7.80 0.00 -19.34
C TYR A 70 7.55 0.67 -20.67
N MET A 71 6.33 1.18 -20.87
CA MET A 71 5.95 1.80 -22.13
C MET A 71 6.65 3.14 -22.35
N ILE A 72 6.91 3.90 -21.28
CA ILE A 72 7.52 5.24 -21.36
C ILE A 72 9.04 5.15 -21.46
N TYR A 73 9.67 4.36 -20.60
CA TYR A 73 11.13 4.38 -20.42
C TYR A 73 11.83 3.10 -20.92
N GLY A 74 11.09 2.09 -21.36
CA GLY A 74 11.64 0.81 -21.81
C GLY A 74 12.07 -0.10 -20.64
N PRO A 75 13.00 -1.05 -20.87
CA PRO A 75 13.35 -2.10 -19.91
C PRO A 75 14.28 -1.62 -18.76
N ILE A 76 13.88 -0.57 -18.02
CA ILE A 76 14.58 -0.07 -16.81
C ILE A 76 14.40 -1.02 -15.59
N TYR A 77 13.59 -2.05 -15.76
CA TYR A 77 13.13 -3.04 -14.77
C TYR A 77 14.18 -3.73 -13.92
N LYS A 78 15.45 -3.77 -14.35
CA LYS A 78 16.51 -4.46 -13.59
C LYS A 78 16.74 -3.85 -12.20
N VAL A 79 16.48 -2.55 -12.04
CA VAL A 79 16.68 -1.85 -10.76
C VAL A 79 15.35 -1.41 -10.15
N SER A 80 14.40 -0.90 -10.96
CA SER A 80 13.11 -0.40 -10.47
C SER A 80 12.17 -1.51 -10.00
N GLY A 81 12.14 -2.67 -10.69
CA GLY A 81 11.30 -3.81 -10.32
C GLY A 81 11.53 -4.31 -8.89
N PRO A 82 12.78 -4.62 -8.49
CA PRO A 82 13.09 -5.02 -7.12
C PRO A 82 12.73 -3.96 -6.07
N VAL A 83 12.92 -2.68 -6.38
CA VAL A 83 12.60 -1.56 -5.46
C VAL A 83 11.09 -1.47 -5.23
N TYR A 84 10.27 -1.51 -6.28
CA TYR A 84 8.82 -1.50 -6.14
C TYR A 84 8.29 -2.79 -5.50
N GLY A 85 8.91 -3.94 -5.76
CA GLY A 85 8.59 -5.20 -5.09
C GLY A 85 8.86 -5.14 -3.57
N ALA A 86 10.02 -4.62 -3.16
CA ALA A 86 10.34 -4.41 -1.76
C ALA A 86 9.40 -3.39 -1.10
N ALA A 87 9.09 -2.29 -1.80
CA ALA A 87 8.15 -1.27 -1.32
C ALA A 87 6.73 -1.82 -1.15
N TYR A 88 6.28 -2.71 -2.05
CA TYR A 88 5.01 -3.40 -1.93
C TYR A 88 4.93 -4.29 -0.69
N ILE A 89 5.96 -5.13 -0.45
CA ILE A 89 6.01 -6.01 0.72
C ILE A 89 5.97 -5.18 2.01
N LEU A 90 6.71 -4.07 2.05
CA LEU A 90 6.70 -3.17 3.19
C LEU A 90 5.36 -2.47 3.38
N ALA A 91 4.70 -2.05 2.28
CA ALA A 91 3.35 -1.49 2.32
C ALA A 91 2.33 -2.49 2.90
N ILE A 92 2.42 -3.78 2.55
CA ILE A 92 1.59 -4.83 3.15
C ILE A 92 1.90 -4.97 4.64
N ALA A 93 3.16 -5.03 5.03
CA ALA A 93 3.55 -5.12 6.43
C ALA A 93 3.01 -3.94 7.25
N CYS A 94 3.10 -2.72 6.72
CA CYS A 94 2.52 -1.52 7.32
C CYS A 94 0.99 -1.61 7.42
N CYS A 95 0.31 -2.08 6.37
CA CYS A 95 -1.14 -2.28 6.39
C CYS A 95 -1.57 -3.28 7.47
N LEU A 96 -0.92 -4.45 7.54
CA LEU A 96 -1.18 -5.47 8.57
C LEU A 96 -0.91 -4.94 9.98
N THR A 97 0.14 -4.12 10.15
CA THR A 97 0.42 -3.45 11.42
C THR A 97 -0.71 -2.49 11.81
N GLY A 98 -1.24 -1.71 10.87
CA GLY A 98 -2.40 -0.85 11.08
C GLY A 98 -3.66 -1.64 11.48
N VAL A 99 -3.92 -2.78 10.83
CA VAL A 99 -5.01 -3.69 11.20
C VAL A 99 -4.85 -4.21 12.62
N TRP A 100 -3.64 -4.65 12.97
CA TRP A 100 -3.34 -5.18 14.31
C TRP A 100 -3.55 -4.13 15.39
N ILE A 101 -3.09 -2.89 15.18
CA ILE A 101 -3.30 -1.76 16.10
C ILE A 101 -4.80 -1.48 16.30
N SER A 102 -5.59 -1.46 15.21
CA SER A 102 -7.04 -1.26 15.28
C SER A 102 -7.73 -2.35 16.12
N ASN A 103 -7.42 -3.61 15.85
CA ASN A 103 -8.00 -4.75 16.57
C ASN A 103 -7.62 -4.76 18.05
N TRP A 104 -6.37 -4.42 18.37
CA TRP A 104 -5.89 -4.32 19.75
C TRP A 104 -6.61 -3.22 20.53
N ARG A 105 -6.86 -2.07 19.89
CA ARG A 105 -7.61 -0.96 20.48
C ARG A 105 -9.07 -1.34 20.76
N LEU A 106 -9.72 -2.06 19.84
CA LEU A 106 -11.09 -2.55 20.03
C LEU A 106 -11.18 -3.54 21.20
N SER A 107 -10.22 -4.46 21.31
CA SER A 107 -10.15 -5.42 22.42
C SER A 107 -10.04 -4.72 23.79
N ARG A 108 -9.18 -3.70 23.92
CA ARG A 108 -9.06 -2.91 25.16
C ARG A 108 -10.29 -2.07 25.48
N SER A 109 -11.00 -1.57 24.47
CA SER A 109 -12.25 -0.84 24.68
C SER A 109 -13.34 -1.75 25.26
N ASN A 110 -13.44 -2.98 24.76
CA ASN A 110 -14.43 -3.94 25.20
C ASN A 110 -14.22 -4.37 26.67
N GLN A 111 -12.97 -4.50 27.10
CA GLN A 111 -12.61 -4.82 28.49
C GLN A 111 -12.88 -3.70 29.50
N ARG A 112 -13.15 -2.46 29.07
CA ARG A 112 -13.49 -1.35 29.98
C ARG A 112 -14.99 -1.20 30.24
N ILE A 113 -15.82 -1.90 29.45
CA ILE A 113 -17.29 -1.79 29.49
C ILE A 113 -17.90 -3.01 30.20
N ALA A 114 -17.13 -4.10 30.35
CA ALA A 114 -17.45 -5.27 31.15
C ALA A 114 -16.97 -5.09 32.59
#